data_AF-A0A6B0UA75-F1
#
_entry.id   AF-A0A6B0UA75-F1
#
_cell.length_a   1.000
_cell.length_b   1.000
_cell.length_c   1.000
_cell.angle_alpha   90.00
_cell.angle_beta   90.00
_cell.angle_gamma   90.00
#
_symmetry.space_group_name_H-M   'P 1'
#
loop_
_entity.id
_entity.type
_entity.pdbx_description
1 polymer ?
#
loop_
_entity_poly.entity_id
_entity_poly.type
_entity_poly.pdbx_seq_one_letter_code
_entity_poly.pdbx_strand_id
1 'polypeptide(L)'
;MLEVCRLAFFCAIFYVNVDCGPLPEHIVYPKLLEARGIKGKKVLHIKDGLTISLEKLSVLADSLVFTESNDGVPTKTIMNGAELEKILYQDREKMA
;
A
#
# COMPACT_ATOMS: atom_id res chain seq x y z
N MET A 1 -4.80 -25.57 48.00
CA MET A 1 -5.00 -24.13 47.72
C MET A 1 -4.07 -23.65 46.60
N LEU A 2 -2.76 -23.91 46.67
CA LEU A 2 -1.77 -23.45 45.69
C LEU A 2 -1.97 -23.98 44.24
N GLU A 3 -2.35 -25.26 44.09
CA GLU A 3 -2.57 -25.89 42.77
C GLU A 3 -3.78 -25.30 42.02
N VAL A 4 -4.82 -24.91 42.76
CA VAL A 4 -6.01 -24.25 42.18
C VAL A 4 -5.65 -22.85 41.69
N CYS A 5 -4.80 -22.13 42.43
CA CYS A 5 -4.29 -20.83 42.00
C CYS A 5 -3.38 -20.94 40.76
N ARG A 6 -2.56 -21.98 40.66
CA ARG A 6 -1.72 -22.22 39.46
C ARG A 6 -2.58 -22.49 38.23
N LEU A 7 -3.60 -23.35 38.34
CA LEU A 7 -4.51 -23.65 37.25
C LEU A 7 -5.28 -22.40 36.78
N ALA A 8 -5.77 -21.59 37.72
CA ALA A 8 -6.44 -20.33 37.41
C ALA A 8 -5.50 -19.33 36.67
N PHE A 9 -4.22 -19.27 37.07
CA PHE A 9 -3.22 -18.46 36.41
C PHE A 9 -2.96 -18.93 34.97
N PHE A 10 -2.82 -20.23 34.75
CA PHE A 10 -2.67 -20.78 33.39
C PHE A 10 -3.90 -20.50 32.52
N CYS A 11 -5.12 -20.70 33.05
CA CYS A 11 -6.36 -20.39 32.33
C CYS A 11 -6.45 -18.91 31.95
N ALA A 12 -6.01 -17.98 32.81
CA ALA A 12 -5.97 -16.55 32.51
C ALA A 12 -4.97 -16.20 31.40
N ILE A 13 -3.79 -16.83 31.39
CA ILE A 13 -2.79 -16.64 30.32
C ILE A 13 -3.30 -17.11 28.96
N PHE A 14 -4.01 -18.26 28.92
CA PHE A 14 -4.64 -18.76 27.71
C PHE A 14 -5.83 -17.91 27.24
N TYR A 15 -6.61 -17.32 28.17
CA TYR A 15 -7.75 -16.45 27.81
C TYR A 15 -7.34 -15.08 27.24
N VAL A 16 -6.14 -14.58 27.57
CA VAL A 16 -5.66 -13.24 27.17
C VAL A 16 -5.05 -13.22 25.75
N ASN A 17 -4.77 -14.37 25.12
CA ASN A 17 -4.05 -14.44 23.84
C ASN A 17 -4.80 -15.14 22.70
N VAL A 18 -6.13 -15.00 22.62
CA VAL A 18 -6.90 -15.52 21.47
C VAL A 18 -7.42 -14.38 20.60
N ASP A 19 -6.50 -13.67 19.97
CA ASP A 19 -6.78 -12.87 18.77
C ASP A 19 -5.59 -13.01 17.80
N CYS A 20 -5.30 -14.27 17.42
CA CYS A 20 -4.33 -14.61 16.37
C CYS A 20 -5.04 -15.02 15.07
N GLY A 21 -6.23 -14.46 14.80
CA GLY A 21 -6.91 -14.64 13.51
C GLY A 21 -6.30 -13.70 12.47
N PRO A 22 -6.07 -14.13 11.21
CA PRO A 22 -5.76 -13.20 10.15
C PRO A 22 -6.88 -12.16 10.07
N LEU A 23 -6.49 -10.87 10.08
CA LEU A 23 -7.42 -9.77 9.86
C LEU A 23 -8.27 -10.09 8.62
N PRO A 24 -9.60 -9.88 8.65
CA PRO A 24 -10.44 -10.19 7.50
C PRO A 24 -9.93 -9.45 6.26
N GLU A 25 -9.71 -10.19 5.18
CA GLU A 25 -9.33 -9.62 3.89
C GLU A 25 -10.43 -8.66 3.44
N HIS A 26 -10.12 -7.36 3.40
CA HIS A 26 -11.07 -6.34 2.97
C HIS A 26 -11.01 -6.20 1.45
N ILE A 27 -11.94 -6.84 0.75
CA ILE A 27 -12.14 -6.62 -0.68
C ILE A 27 -12.77 -5.24 -0.89
N VAL A 28 -12.13 -4.41 -1.71
CA VAL A 28 -12.60 -3.07 -2.09
C VAL A 28 -12.77 -3.00 -3.60
N TYR A 29 -13.60 -2.06 -4.07
CA TYR A 29 -13.80 -1.77 -5.50
C TYR A 29 -13.40 -0.33 -5.80
N PRO A 30 -12.11 -0.07 -6.06
CA PRO A 30 -11.61 1.28 -6.27
C PRO A 30 -12.25 1.94 -7.50
N LYS A 31 -12.49 3.24 -7.40
CA LYS A 31 -13.03 4.07 -8.48
C LYS A 31 -12.02 5.15 -8.82
N LEU A 32 -11.68 5.26 -10.10
CA LEU A 32 -10.88 6.36 -10.62
C LEU A 32 -11.80 7.45 -11.17
N LEU A 33 -11.71 8.63 -10.58
CA LEU A 33 -12.50 9.80 -10.95
C LEU A 33 -11.58 10.87 -11.53
N GLU A 34 -12.05 11.58 -12.55
CA GLU A 34 -11.31 12.66 -13.18
C GLU A 34 -12.07 13.98 -13.07
N ALA A 35 -11.37 15.02 -12.63
CA ALA A 35 -11.94 16.35 -12.53
C ALA A 35 -12.23 16.92 -13.93
N ARG A 36 -13.39 17.55 -14.11
CA ARG A 36 -13.76 18.27 -15.35
C ARG A 36 -12.99 19.58 -15.58
N GLY A 37 -11.98 19.86 -14.77
CA GLY A 37 -11.15 21.06 -14.87
C GLY A 37 -9.98 20.87 -15.84
N ILE A 38 -9.41 22.00 -16.28
CA ILE A 38 -8.35 22.07 -17.30
C ILE A 38 -7.08 21.27 -16.89
N LYS A 39 -6.83 21.13 -15.58
CA LYS A 39 -5.67 20.39 -15.05
C LYS A 39 -5.81 18.87 -15.03
N GLY A 40 -6.99 18.31 -15.33
CA GLY A 40 -7.19 16.85 -15.42
C GLY A 40 -6.81 16.07 -14.15
N LYS A 41 -6.94 16.69 -12.97
CA LYS A 41 -6.60 16.05 -11.68
C LYS A 41 -7.45 14.79 -11.50
N LYS A 42 -6.81 13.68 -11.14
CA LYS A 42 -7.49 12.41 -10.92
C LYS A 42 -7.58 12.12 -9.43
N VAL A 43 -8.59 11.35 -9.04
CA VAL A 43 -8.84 10.94 -7.67
C VAL A 43 -9.11 9.44 -7.68
N LEU A 44 -8.30 8.69 -6.93
CA LEU A 44 -8.52 7.26 -6.72
C LEU A 44 -9.24 7.09 -5.37
N HIS A 45 -10.52 6.76 -5.43
CA HIS A 45 -11.32 6.43 -4.27
C HIS A 45 -11.25 4.92 -4.03
N ILE A 46 -10.61 4.50 -2.95
CA ILE A 46 -10.42 3.08 -2.62
C ILE A 46 -11.57 2.59 -1.75
N LYS A 47 -11.85 3.33 -0.68
CA LYS A 47 -12.98 3.12 0.23
C LYS A 47 -13.29 4.41 0.98
N ASP A 48 -14.36 4.42 1.75
CA ASP A 48 -14.69 5.53 2.64
C ASP A 48 -13.52 5.83 3.60
N GLY A 49 -13.14 7.10 3.69
CA GLY A 49 -11.98 7.55 4.45
C GLY A 49 -10.61 7.29 3.80
N LEU A 50 -10.54 6.56 2.68
CA LEU A 50 -9.29 6.31 1.95
C LEU A 50 -9.41 6.73 0.48
N THR A 51 -8.98 7.96 0.22
CA THR A 51 -8.92 8.54 -1.12
C THR A 51 -7.52 9.09 -1.39
N ILE A 52 -7.03 8.93 -2.61
CA ILE A 52 -5.70 9.36 -3.06
C ILE A 52 -5.89 10.38 -4.18
N SER A 53 -5.19 11.52 -4.09
CA SER A 53 -5.19 12.54 -5.13
C SER A 53 -4.04 12.29 -6.09
N LEU A 54 -4.34 12.12 -7.36
CA LEU A 54 -3.34 11.78 -8.38
C LEU A 54 -3.05 13.00 -9.25
N GLU A 55 -1.79 13.43 -9.21
CA GLU A 55 -1.22 14.46 -10.07
C GLU A 55 -0.16 13.81 -10.98
N LYS A 56 -0.08 14.27 -12.23
CA LYS A 56 0.91 13.73 -13.16
C LYS A 56 2.32 13.99 -12.61
N LEU A 57 3.16 12.96 -12.66
CA LEU A 57 4.53 13.09 -12.23
C LEU A 57 5.30 13.97 -13.22
N SER A 58 6.10 14.91 -12.70
CA SER A 58 6.67 16.00 -13.52
C SER A 58 8.20 16.09 -13.49
N VAL A 59 8.86 15.28 -12.66
CA VAL A 59 10.32 15.31 -12.52
C VAL A 59 10.81 13.87 -12.35
N LEU A 60 11.38 13.29 -13.41
CA LEU A 60 12.20 12.08 -13.39
C LEU A 60 13.56 12.33 -14.04
N ALA A 61 14.53 11.49 -13.70
CA ALA A 61 15.76 11.39 -14.45
C ALA A 61 15.49 10.77 -15.83
N ASP A 62 16.25 11.19 -16.85
CA ASP A 62 16.09 10.71 -18.24
C ASP A 62 16.16 9.17 -18.37
N SER A 63 16.93 8.52 -17.50
CA SER A 63 17.15 7.08 -17.48
C SER A 63 17.09 6.55 -16.06
N LEU A 64 16.22 5.57 -15.83
CA LEU A 64 16.06 4.87 -14.55
C LEU A 64 16.45 3.41 -14.69
N VAL A 65 17.18 2.89 -13.70
CA VAL A 65 17.60 1.49 -13.65
C VAL A 65 16.70 0.74 -12.67
N PHE A 66 15.83 -0.12 -13.19
CA PHE A 66 15.02 -1.03 -12.40
C PHE A 66 15.81 -2.31 -12.17
N THR A 67 15.92 -2.72 -10.91
CA THR A 67 16.51 -4.02 -10.54
C THR A 67 15.40 -4.91 -10.01
N GLU A 68 15.06 -5.95 -10.75
CA GLU A 68 14.09 -6.94 -10.35
C GLU A 68 14.84 -8.21 -9.93
N SER A 69 14.36 -8.88 -8.87
CA SER A 69 14.88 -10.19 -8.46
C SER A 69 13.82 -11.24 -8.77
N ASN A 70 14.04 -11.99 -9.85
CA ASN A 70 13.28 -13.20 -10.15
C ASN A 70 14.15 -14.39 -9.75
N ASP A 71 13.64 -15.22 -8.83
CA ASP A 71 14.32 -16.42 -8.31
C ASP A 71 15.76 -16.17 -7.82
N GLY A 72 16.02 -15.00 -7.22
CA GLY A 72 17.34 -14.64 -6.71
C GLY A 72 18.34 -14.15 -7.76
N VAL A 73 17.97 -14.10 -9.04
CA VAL A 73 18.80 -13.53 -10.11
C VAL A 73 18.41 -12.07 -10.33
N PRO A 74 19.32 -11.10 -10.08
CA PRO A 74 19.02 -9.70 -10.31
C PRO A 74 19.07 -9.37 -11.80
N THR A 75 17.95 -8.95 -12.37
CA THR A 75 17.84 -8.44 -13.74
C THR A 75 17.75 -6.93 -13.70
N LYS A 76 18.56 -6.25 -14.52
CA LYS A 76 18.56 -4.79 -14.65
C LYS A 76 17.88 -4.37 -15.95
N THR A 77 16.88 -3.51 -15.85
CA THR A 77 16.19 -2.93 -16.99
C THR A 77 16.33 -1.41 -16.94
N ILE A 78 16.81 -0.83 -18.05
CA ILE A 78 16.90 0.62 -18.21
C ILE A 78 15.59 1.11 -18.84
N MET A 79 14.90 2.04 -18.18
CA MET A 79 13.67 2.65 -18.67
C MET A 79 13.85 4.15 -18.88
N ASN A 80 13.19 4.68 -19.89
CA ASN A 80 13.20 6.10 -20.22
C ASN A 80 12.28 6.88 -19.26
N GLY A 81 12.84 7.85 -18.54
CA GLY A 81 12.10 8.67 -17.58
C GLY A 81 11.00 9.52 -18.24
N ALA A 82 11.26 10.09 -19.41
CA ALA A 82 10.28 10.90 -20.13
C ALA A 82 9.07 10.09 -20.62
N GLU A 83 9.23 8.78 -20.84
CA GLU A 83 8.10 7.88 -21.09
C GLU A 83 7.32 7.59 -19.81
N LEU A 84 8.03 7.36 -18.70
CA LEU A 84 7.43 7.11 -17.39
C LEU A 84 6.64 8.31 -16.87
N GLU A 85 7.12 9.54 -17.06
CA GLU A 85 6.39 10.76 -16.70
C GLU A 85 5.02 10.86 -17.39
N LYS A 86 4.84 10.25 -18.57
CA LYS A 86 3.56 10.26 -19.28
C LYS A 86 2.51 9.40 -18.60
N ILE A 87 2.92 8.33 -17.92
CA ILE A 87 2.04 7.30 -17.36
C ILE A 87 1.98 7.31 -15.83
N LEU A 88 3.00 7.83 -15.16
CA LEU A 88 3.09 7.83 -13.69
C LEU A 88 2.37 9.02 -13.07
N TYR A 89 1.71 8.74 -11.95
CA TYR A 89 1.01 9.71 -11.12
C TYR A 89 1.52 9.64 -9.69
N GLN A 90 1.46 10.76 -8.99
CA GLN A 90 1.88 10.91 -7.60
C GLN A 90 0.82 11.61 -6.77
N ASP A 91 0.77 11.28 -5.48
CA ASP A 91 0.01 12.03 -4.48
C ASP A 91 0.97 12.85 -3.62
N ARG A 92 1.04 14.16 -3.88
CA ARG A 92 1.99 15.06 -3.21
C ARG A 92 1.81 15.14 -1.69
N GLU A 93 0.60 14.92 -1.20
CA GLU A 93 0.30 15.00 0.22
C GLU A 93 0.59 13.69 0.95
N LYS A 94 0.73 12.58 0.22
CA LYS A 94 0.88 11.24 0.78
C LYS A 94 2.17 10.54 0.35
N MET A 95 3.07 11.25 -0.33
CA MET A 95 4.43 10.79 -0.57
C MET A 95 5.18 10.81 0.77
N ALA A 96 5.46 9.62 1.31
CA ALA A 96 6.39 9.39 2.40
C ALA A 96 7.81 9.17 1.86
#